data_AF-A0A1Z8WI28-F1
#
_entry.id   AF-A0A1Z8WI28-F1
#
_cell.length_a   1.000
_cell.length_b   1.000
_cell.length_c   1.000
_cell.angle_alpha   90.00
_cell.angle_beta   90.00
_cell.angle_gamma   90.00
#
_symmetry.space_group_name_H-M   'P 1'
#
loop_
_entity.id
_entity.type
_entity.pdbx_description
1 polymer ?
#
loop_
_entity_poly.entity_id
_entity_poly.type
_entity_poly.pdbx_seq_one_letter_code
_entity_poly.pdbx_strand_id
1 'polypeptide(L)'
;MARIIAYPEVVPSVDDYLVGTQKTTSGNQTNPTKNFTVKDVVTAGLGYTVYTALLTQAGTAAPVATILKNNTGATFTWARTSSGTYTITASSNVFTSNKTLIFINKGEISSTYVYVTWTRTSDTVITITLGGDGRITNGSFEIRVYS
;
A
#
# COMPACT_ATOMS: atom_id res chain seq x y z
N MET A 1 -3.79 -5.23 -51.73
CA MET A 1 -3.11 -4.06 -51.11
C MET A 1 -3.34 -4.15 -49.60
N ALA A 2 -2.30 -4.34 -48.80
CA ALA A 2 -2.43 -4.30 -47.35
C ALA A 2 -2.40 -2.83 -46.91
N ARG A 3 -3.48 -2.33 -46.30
CA ARG A 3 -3.45 -1.07 -45.57
C ARG A 3 -2.68 -1.33 -44.27
N ILE A 4 -1.42 -0.91 -44.21
CA ILE A 4 -0.73 -0.73 -42.94
C ILE A 4 -1.40 0.46 -42.27
N ILE A 5 -2.25 0.17 -41.28
CA ILE A 5 -2.69 1.17 -40.31
C ILE A 5 -1.62 1.12 -39.23
N ALA A 6 -0.69 2.07 -39.24
CA ALA A 6 0.17 2.28 -38.09
C ALA A 6 -0.71 2.82 -36.96
N TYR A 7 -0.83 2.07 -35.87
CA TYR A 7 -1.50 2.57 -34.68
C TYR A 7 -0.53 3.52 -33.96
N PRO A 8 -0.94 4.76 -33.67
CA PRO A 8 -0.07 5.68 -32.97
C PRO A 8 0.22 5.13 -31.57
N GLU A 9 1.50 5.15 -31.18
CA GLU A 9 1.90 4.82 -29.82
C GLU A 9 1.51 5.95 -28.88
N VAL A 10 0.83 5.59 -27.79
CA VAL A 10 0.46 6.51 -26.72
C VAL A 10 0.79 5.86 -25.37
N VAL A 11 1.01 6.68 -24.35
CA VAL A 11 1.21 6.18 -22.99
C VAL A 11 -0.16 5.81 -22.41
N PRO A 12 -0.38 4.55 -21.99
CA PRO A 12 -1.68 4.14 -21.45
C PRO A 12 -1.99 4.84 -20.12
N SER A 13 -3.24 5.25 -19.96
CA SER A 13 -3.84 5.70 -18.70
C SER A 13 -4.41 4.53 -17.91
N VAL A 14 -4.54 4.69 -16.60
CA VAL A 14 -5.15 3.69 -15.71
C VAL A 14 -6.61 3.39 -16.06
N ASP A 15 -7.31 4.35 -16.67
CA ASP A 15 -8.72 4.24 -17.08
C ASP A 15 -8.90 3.68 -18.50
N ASP A 16 -7.80 3.48 -19.25
CA ASP A 16 -7.87 2.90 -20.59
C ASP A 16 -8.32 1.44 -20.53
N TYR A 17 -8.99 1.01 -21.59
CA TYR A 17 -9.41 -0.37 -21.76
C TYR A 17 -8.39 -1.18 -22.56
N LEU A 18 -8.03 -2.34 -22.02
CA LEU A 18 -7.34 -3.42 -22.71
C LEU A 18 -8.36 -4.51 -23.05
N VAL A 19 -8.45 -4.86 -24.33
CA VAL A 19 -9.24 -6.01 -24.77
C VAL A 19 -8.51 -7.29 -24.39
N GLY A 20 -9.22 -8.21 -23.75
CA GLY A 20 -8.67 -9.52 -23.43
C GLY A 20 -9.74 -10.59 -23.30
N THR A 21 -9.29 -11.81 -23.03
CA THR A 21 -10.16 -12.96 -22.82
C THR A 21 -10.38 -13.17 -21.34
N GLN A 22 -11.62 -13.08 -20.87
CA GLN A 22 -11.97 -13.44 -19.50
C GLN A 22 -12.08 -14.96 -19.40
N LYS A 23 -11.13 -15.63 -18.76
CA LYS A 23 -11.20 -17.08 -18.55
C LYS A 23 -12.45 -17.43 -17.72
N THR A 24 -13.31 -18.30 -18.23
CA THR A 24 -14.51 -18.72 -17.51
C THR A 24 -14.12 -19.63 -16.35
N THR A 25 -14.43 -19.22 -15.13
CA THR A 25 -14.32 -20.03 -13.91
C THR A 25 -15.69 -20.46 -13.37
N SER A 26 -16.77 -19.87 -13.89
CA SER A 26 -18.17 -20.22 -13.65
C SER A 26 -19.08 -19.57 -14.72
N GLY A 27 -20.22 -20.20 -15.06
CA GLY A 27 -21.23 -19.68 -15.99
C GLY A 27 -21.26 -20.28 -17.41
N ASN A 28 -22.20 -19.79 -18.24
CA ASN A 28 -22.55 -20.40 -19.55
C ASN A 28 -21.80 -19.83 -20.77
N GLN A 29 -20.92 -18.84 -20.59
CA GLN A 29 -20.12 -18.27 -21.69
C GLN A 29 -18.69 -18.78 -21.59
N THR A 30 -18.18 -19.40 -22.66
CA THR A 30 -16.79 -19.90 -22.72
C THR A 30 -15.84 -18.79 -23.13
N ASN A 31 -14.93 -18.41 -22.24
CA ASN A 31 -13.83 -17.49 -22.45
C ASN A 31 -14.20 -16.23 -23.26
N PRO A 32 -15.20 -15.42 -22.83
CA PRO A 32 -15.64 -14.28 -23.61
C PRO A 32 -14.57 -13.19 -23.70
N THR A 33 -14.57 -12.45 -24.81
CA THR A 33 -13.79 -11.23 -24.97
C THR A 33 -14.41 -10.10 -24.15
N LYS A 34 -13.61 -9.41 -23.34
CA LYS A 34 -14.01 -8.31 -22.45
C LYS A 34 -12.98 -7.18 -22.51
N ASN A 35 -13.42 -6.00 -22.08
CA ASN A 35 -12.52 -4.89 -21.77
C ASN A 35 -12.14 -4.97 -20.29
N PHE A 36 -10.85 -4.90 -20.00
CA PHE A 36 -10.29 -4.72 -18.66
C PHE A 36 -9.71 -3.32 -18.56
N THR A 37 -9.83 -2.66 -17.42
CA THR A 37 -9.08 -1.42 -17.24
C THR A 37 -7.59 -1.75 -17.09
N VAL A 38 -6.70 -0.89 -17.59
CA VAL A 38 -5.25 -1.01 -17.34
C VAL A 38 -4.99 -1.12 -15.84
N LYS A 39 -5.71 -0.34 -15.01
CA LYS A 39 -5.65 -0.40 -13.54
C LYS A 39 -5.90 -1.81 -12.99
N ASP A 40 -6.95 -2.48 -13.44
CA ASP A 40 -7.32 -3.80 -12.93
C ASP A 40 -6.31 -4.86 -13.37
N VAL A 41 -5.79 -4.76 -14.60
CA VAL A 41 -4.74 -5.66 -15.09
C VAL A 41 -3.46 -5.52 -14.26
N VAL A 42 -3.01 -4.28 -14.01
CA VAL A 42 -1.82 -4.03 -13.18
C VAL A 42 -2.05 -4.53 -11.75
N THR A 43 -3.22 -4.26 -11.17
CA THR A 43 -3.57 -4.69 -9.81
C THR A 43 -3.57 -6.22 -9.68
N ALA A 44 -4.15 -6.92 -10.66
CA ALA A 44 -4.15 -8.38 -10.69
C ALA A 44 -2.74 -8.99 -10.78
N GLY A 45 -1.78 -8.28 -11.41
CA GLY A 45 -0.40 -8.74 -11.56
C GLY A 45 0.50 -8.53 -10.34
N LEU A 46 0.15 -7.64 -9.40
CA LEU A 46 1.04 -7.31 -8.26
C LEU A 46 1.16 -8.44 -7.23
N GLY A 47 0.08 -9.20 -6.99
CA GLY A 47 0.05 -10.26 -5.97
C GLY A 47 0.00 -9.78 -4.51
N TYR A 48 -0.11 -8.47 -4.28
CA TYR A 48 -0.30 -7.85 -2.96
C TYR A 48 -0.96 -6.48 -3.08
N THR A 49 -1.53 -6.00 -1.98
CA THR A 49 -1.89 -4.59 -1.81
C THR A 49 -0.86 -3.88 -0.94
N VAL A 50 -0.76 -2.56 -1.08
CA VAL A 50 0.28 -1.72 -0.50
C VAL A 50 -0.28 -0.41 0.03
N TYR A 51 0.25 -0.01 1.18
CA TYR A 51 0.18 1.36 1.70
C TYR A 51 1.61 1.86 1.89
N THR A 52 2.00 2.93 1.19
CA THR A 52 3.33 3.55 1.27
C THR A 52 3.16 5.02 1.62
N ALA A 53 3.90 5.48 2.62
CA ALA A 53 3.91 6.88 3.05
C ALA A 53 5.28 7.31 3.57
N LEU A 54 5.54 8.62 3.50
CA LEU A 54 6.54 9.26 4.36
C LEU A 54 5.87 9.61 5.68
N LEU A 55 6.54 9.30 6.78
CA LEU A 55 6.03 9.49 8.13
C LEU A 55 6.87 10.54 8.86
N THR A 56 6.22 11.51 9.47
CA THR A 56 6.89 12.49 10.35
C THR A 56 6.17 12.55 11.68
N GLN A 57 6.93 12.49 12.76
CA GLN A 57 6.42 12.55 14.13
C GLN A 57 7.26 13.57 14.91
N ALA A 58 6.60 14.60 15.42
CA ALA A 58 7.23 15.72 16.12
C ALA A 58 6.58 15.95 17.49
N GLY A 59 7.41 16.25 18.50
CA GLY A 59 6.96 16.43 19.87
C GLY A 59 6.12 15.23 20.34
N THR A 60 5.02 15.47 21.05
CA THR A 60 4.10 14.43 21.52
C THR A 60 2.92 14.19 20.57
N ALA A 61 2.97 14.68 19.32
CA ALA A 61 1.88 14.48 18.38
C ALA A 61 1.86 13.05 17.83
N ALA A 62 0.71 12.61 17.32
CA ALA A 62 0.63 11.40 16.50
C ALA A 62 1.47 11.58 15.21
N PRO A 63 2.00 10.50 14.63
CA PRO A 63 2.66 10.55 13.34
C PRO A 63 1.73 11.10 12.26
N VAL A 64 2.26 11.96 11.40
CA VAL A 64 1.57 12.47 10.22
C VAL A 64 2.14 11.76 9.00
N ALA A 65 1.26 11.19 8.17
CA ALA A 65 1.63 10.46 6.98
C ALA A 65 1.37 11.29 5.72
N THR A 66 2.41 11.47 4.91
CA THR A 66 2.32 11.90 3.52
C THR A 66 2.18 10.66 2.65
N ILE A 67 0.95 10.35 2.22
CA ILE A 67 0.63 9.12 1.49
C ILE A 67 1.17 9.20 0.05
N LEU A 68 2.01 8.22 -0.32
CA LEU A 68 2.54 8.07 -1.68
C LEU A 68 1.73 7.06 -2.50
N LYS A 69 1.24 6.00 -1.86
CA LYS A 69 0.41 4.98 -2.49
C LYS A 69 -0.52 4.33 -1.47
N ASN A 70 -1.77 4.08 -1.86
CA ASN A 70 -2.66 3.19 -1.13
C ASN A 70 -3.60 2.47 -2.11
N ASN A 71 -3.49 1.15 -2.20
CA ASN A 71 -4.45 0.30 -2.93
C ASN A 71 -4.99 -0.85 -2.06
N THR A 72 -4.91 -0.72 -0.73
CA THR A 72 -5.43 -1.71 0.22
C THR A 72 -6.95 -1.75 0.31
N GLY A 73 -7.62 -0.72 -0.22
CA GLY A 73 -9.06 -0.52 -0.06
C GLY A 73 -9.47 0.06 1.30
N ALA A 74 -8.54 0.25 2.23
CA ALA A 74 -8.79 0.85 3.55
C ALA A 74 -8.19 2.26 3.67
N THR A 75 -8.75 3.08 4.56
CA THR A 75 -8.11 4.30 5.06
C THR A 75 -7.28 3.98 6.30
N PHE A 76 -6.20 4.72 6.53
CA PHE A 76 -5.32 4.52 7.69
C PHE A 76 -5.26 5.77 8.57
N THR A 77 -5.41 5.58 9.88
CA THR A 77 -5.33 6.65 10.88
C THR A 77 -4.17 6.37 11.84
N TRP A 78 -3.36 7.39 12.12
CA TRP A 78 -2.25 7.31 13.05
C TRP A 78 -2.62 7.88 14.41
N ALA A 79 -2.16 7.24 15.48
CA ALA A 79 -2.32 7.71 16.85
C ALA A 79 -1.05 7.49 17.66
N ARG A 80 -0.78 8.37 18.63
CA ARG A 80 0.23 8.16 19.67
C ARG A 80 -0.44 7.52 20.88
N THR A 81 0.08 6.40 21.36
CA THR A 81 -0.45 5.71 22.54
C THR A 81 0.37 6.05 23.79
N SER A 82 1.68 6.21 23.65
CA SER A 82 2.60 6.63 24.71
C SER A 82 3.88 7.19 24.10
N SER A 83 4.87 7.57 24.93
CA SER A 83 6.16 8.09 24.44
C SER A 83 6.84 7.07 23.52
N GLY A 84 7.03 7.43 22.25
CA GLY A 84 7.65 6.55 21.26
C GLY A 84 6.80 5.37 20.78
N THR A 85 5.56 5.21 21.24
CA THR A 85 4.65 4.15 20.75
C THR A 85 3.51 4.77 19.96
N TYR A 86 3.34 4.26 18.74
CA TYR A 86 2.34 4.74 17.81
C TYR A 86 1.59 3.58 17.18
N THR A 87 0.34 3.83 16.82
CA THR A 87 -0.50 2.85 16.13
C THR A 87 -0.93 3.42 14.79
N ILE A 88 -1.00 2.53 13.80
CA ILE A 88 -1.72 2.76 12.56
C ILE A 88 -2.92 1.82 12.53
N THR A 89 -4.11 2.39 12.35
CA THR A 89 -5.39 1.68 12.32
C THR A 89 -6.01 1.76 10.93
N ALA A 90 -6.24 0.60 10.32
CA ALA A 90 -6.99 0.47 9.09
C ALA A 90 -8.51 0.51 9.35
N SER A 91 -9.28 1.09 8.42
CA SER A 91 -10.76 1.12 8.49
C SER A 91 -11.45 -0.23 8.28
N SER A 92 -10.71 -1.26 7.87
CA SER A 92 -11.20 -2.62 7.64
C SER A 92 -10.09 -3.63 7.88
N ASN A 93 -10.45 -4.92 7.97
CA ASN A 93 -9.53 -6.03 8.23
C ASN A 93 -8.62 -6.28 7.02
N VAL A 94 -7.53 -5.51 6.91
CA VAL A 94 -6.56 -5.62 5.81
C VAL A 94 -5.28 -6.34 6.22
N PHE A 95 -4.97 -6.47 7.52
CA PHE A 95 -3.72 -7.10 7.94
C PHE A 95 -3.91 -8.61 8.09
N THR A 96 -3.53 -9.38 7.09
CA THR A 96 -3.59 -10.85 7.14
C THR A 96 -2.39 -11.43 7.90
N SER A 97 -2.66 -12.37 8.82
CA SER A 97 -1.61 -13.07 9.58
C SER A 97 -0.65 -13.82 8.66
N ASN A 98 0.65 -13.77 8.95
CA ASN A 98 1.74 -14.36 8.14
C ASN A 98 1.80 -13.88 6.68
N LYS A 99 1.09 -12.81 6.34
CA LYS A 99 0.96 -12.25 4.99
C LYS A 99 1.11 -10.73 4.96
N THR A 100 1.48 -10.13 6.09
CA THR A 100 1.69 -8.68 6.23
C THR A 100 3.19 -8.42 6.42
N LEU A 101 3.79 -7.65 5.53
CA LEU A 101 5.17 -7.15 5.65
C LEU A 101 5.16 -5.66 5.97
N ILE A 102 6.11 -5.24 6.81
CA ILE A 102 6.31 -3.85 7.19
C ILE A 102 7.76 -3.46 6.88
N PHE A 103 7.93 -2.42 6.07
CA PHE A 103 9.20 -1.75 5.86
C PHE A 103 9.12 -0.39 6.56
N ILE A 104 9.98 -0.19 7.55
CA ILE A 104 9.99 1.04 8.33
C ILE A 104 11.41 1.50 8.61
N ASN A 105 11.64 2.81 8.53
CA ASN A 105 12.84 3.47 9.04
C ASN A 105 12.47 4.81 9.70
N LYS A 106 13.49 5.54 10.16
CA LYS A 106 13.32 6.82 10.86
C LYS A 106 13.48 8.06 9.97
N GLY A 107 13.89 7.84 8.73
CA GLY A 107 14.21 8.87 7.76
C GLY A 107 15.42 9.73 8.17
N GLU A 108 15.32 11.02 7.91
CA GLU A 108 16.40 12.01 7.93
C GLU A 108 16.69 12.54 9.34
N ILE A 109 16.92 11.65 10.30
CA ILE A 109 17.24 12.03 11.69
C ILE A 109 18.65 11.56 12.10
N SER A 110 19.43 12.44 12.74
CA SER A 110 20.84 12.16 13.12
C SER A 110 20.99 11.41 14.45
N SER A 111 19.95 10.71 14.93
CA SER A 111 20.02 10.01 16.22
C SER A 111 20.79 8.69 16.09
N THR A 112 21.83 8.51 16.90
CA THR A 112 22.83 7.44 16.78
C THR A 112 22.30 6.04 17.06
N TYR A 113 21.28 5.87 17.91
CA TYR A 113 20.70 4.55 18.23
C TYR A 113 19.22 4.67 18.60
N VAL A 114 18.32 4.30 17.69
CA VAL A 114 16.91 4.11 17.99
C VAL A 114 16.44 2.87 17.25
N TYR A 115 16.06 1.83 17.98
CA TYR A 115 15.39 0.68 17.40
C TYR A 115 14.00 1.10 16.94
N VAL A 116 13.61 0.64 15.76
CA VAL A 116 12.22 0.69 15.32
C VAL A 116 11.72 -0.74 15.25
N THR A 117 10.71 -1.04 16.05
CA THR A 117 10.04 -2.33 16.02
C THR A 117 8.60 -2.13 15.59
N TRP A 118 8.01 -3.19 15.05
CA TRP A 118 6.61 -3.21 14.71
C TRP A 118 5.98 -4.50 15.23
N THR A 119 4.68 -4.46 15.47
CA THR A 119 3.89 -5.63 15.86
C THR A 119 2.50 -5.50 15.26
N ARG A 120 2.02 -6.56 14.61
CA ARG A 120 0.62 -6.65 14.21
C ARG A 120 -0.22 -6.97 15.45
N THR A 121 -0.93 -5.96 15.95
CA THR A 121 -1.76 -6.07 17.16
C THR A 121 -3.10 -6.74 16.85
N SER A 122 -3.66 -6.51 15.66
CA SER A 122 -4.90 -7.13 15.19
C SER A 122 -4.95 -7.14 13.66
N ASP A 123 -6.07 -7.58 13.09
CA ASP A 123 -6.37 -7.51 11.65
C ASP A 123 -6.49 -6.06 11.13
N THR A 124 -6.60 -5.09 12.03
CA THR A 124 -6.79 -3.66 11.72
C THR A 124 -5.74 -2.75 12.34
N VAL A 125 -4.90 -3.24 13.25
CA VAL A 125 -3.93 -2.40 13.98
C VAL A 125 -2.52 -2.96 13.88
N ILE A 126 -1.58 -2.07 13.52
CA ILE A 126 -0.15 -2.28 13.69
C ILE A 126 0.38 -1.24 14.67
N THR A 127 1.17 -1.70 15.64
CA THR A 127 1.88 -0.85 16.58
C THR A 127 3.33 -0.74 16.15
N ILE A 128 3.87 0.47 16.15
CA ILE A 128 5.30 0.74 16.01
C ILE A 128 5.83 1.33 17.30
N THR A 129 7.04 0.93 17.67
CA THR A 129 7.70 1.40 18.89
C THR A 129 9.10 1.89 18.57
N LEU A 130 9.42 3.06 19.13
CA LEU A 130 10.69 3.74 19.08
C LEU A 130 11.11 4.12 20.51
N GLY A 131 12.39 4.46 20.70
CA GLY A 131 12.94 4.91 21.98
C GLY A 131 12.51 6.31 22.44
N GLY A 132 11.35 6.79 21.97
CA GLY A 132 10.76 8.07 22.38
C GLY A 132 10.09 8.85 21.25
N ASP A 133 9.60 10.01 21.64
CA ASP A 133 8.98 11.02 20.81
C ASP A 133 9.99 11.84 19.99
N GLY A 134 9.55 12.44 18.88
CA GLY A 134 10.34 13.24 17.95
C GLY A 134 11.38 12.44 17.16
N ARG A 135 11.12 11.16 16.87
CA ARG A 135 12.12 10.21 16.34
C ARG A 135 11.92 9.79 14.88
N ILE A 136 10.96 10.40 14.17
CA ILE A 136 10.68 10.08 12.77
C ILE A 136 10.60 11.38 11.97
N THR A 137 11.48 11.55 10.99
CA THR A 137 11.47 12.69 10.07
C THR A 137 11.56 12.16 8.65
N ASN A 138 10.50 12.30 7.85
CA ASN A 138 10.43 11.73 6.50
C ASN A 138 10.78 10.22 6.46
N GLY A 139 10.40 9.48 7.51
CA GLY A 139 10.67 8.05 7.60
C GLY A 139 9.86 7.27 6.58
N SER A 140 10.48 6.32 5.91
CA SER A 140 9.73 5.41 5.04
C SER A 140 8.84 4.53 5.89
N PHE A 141 7.57 4.42 5.53
CA PHE A 141 6.66 3.43 6.09
C PHE A 141 5.88 2.77 4.96
N GLU A 142 6.04 1.47 4.81
CA GLU A 142 5.34 0.68 3.82
C GLU A 142 4.75 -0.59 4.44
N ILE A 143 3.49 -0.85 4.13
CA ILE A 143 2.78 -2.08 4.42
C ILE A 143 2.54 -2.81 3.11
N ARG A 144 2.95 -4.08 3.01
CA ARG A 144 2.50 -4.98 1.94
C ARG A 144 1.65 -6.10 2.52
N VAL A 145 0.48 -6.32 1.94
CA VAL A 145 -0.43 -7.39 2.33
C VAL A 145 -0.63 -8.34 1.15
N TYR A 146 -0.20 -9.59 1.34
CA TYR A 146 -0.31 -10.66 0.35
C TYR A 146 -1.60 -11.47 0.55
N SER A 147 -2.07 -12.11 -0.53
CA SER A 147 -3.15 -13.11 -0.48
C SER A 147 -2.62 -14.50 -0.08
#